data_AF-A0A1I3EV31-F1
#
_entry.id   AF-A0A1I3EV31-F1
#
_cell.length_a   1.000
_cell.length_b   1.000
_cell.length_c   1.000
_cell.angle_alpha   90.00
_cell.angle_beta   90.00
_cell.angle_gamma   90.00
#
_symmetry.space_group_name_H-M   'P 1'
#
loop_
_entity.id
_entity.type
_entity.pdbx_description
1 polymer ?
#
loop_
_entity_poly.entity_id
_entity_poly.type
_entity_poly.pdbx_seq_one_letter_code
_entity_poly.pdbx_strand_id
1 'polypeptide(L)'
;MSINKIVITSGIYQDRELRLLVSFDENDKPTDLINLDITKVGEIHLATVEKVLTDIDACIIKMDSGDKGFIENKKLKPEHFVQRHSEKKLVCQADQFYVQISQDRKGVKPYSCNFLENFSDSDINYSFVDYYVEHYVDMGCEIVSDLEEYLDSNLNIRRYEDSQISLWNLYGLTGILDKVSSKVVHLKSGANLVIEPTEAMTIIDINSSKNYGKSTPMETNLEALEEIARQLRLRSVSGIIIVDLLKVSKEEEQKLLVISNNYAQKDISIVTIHGFTNLGLLEITRSRSFASFQI
;
A
#
# COMPACT_ATOMS: atom_id res chain seq x y z
N MET A 1 -4.98 -10.88 8.63
CA MET A 1 -3.59 -11.15 9.02
C MET A 1 -3.25 -10.00 9.93
N SER A 2 -3.04 -10.25 11.23
CA SER A 2 -2.82 -9.15 12.18
C SER A 2 -1.36 -8.72 12.11
N ILE A 3 -1.13 -7.41 12.13
CA ILE A 3 0.21 -6.82 12.19
C ILE A 3 0.60 -6.84 13.67
N ASN A 4 1.65 -7.59 14.01
CA ASN A 4 2.11 -7.74 15.38
C ASN A 4 3.25 -6.78 15.71
N LYS A 5 4.02 -6.38 14.70
CA LYS A 5 5.18 -5.52 14.88
C LYS A 5 5.40 -4.60 13.69
N ILE A 6 5.81 -3.37 13.97
CA ILE A 6 6.24 -2.39 12.99
C ILE A 6 7.65 -1.93 13.33
N VAL A 7 8.51 -1.90 12.30
CA VAL A 7 9.86 -1.36 12.36
C VAL A 7 9.93 -0.15 11.44
N ILE A 8 10.32 0.99 12.01
CA ILE A 8 10.51 2.25 11.28
C ILE A 8 11.97 2.66 11.40
N THR A 9 12.70 2.68 10.29
CA THR A 9 14.16 2.91 10.32
C THR A 9 14.65 3.49 9.00
N SER A 10 15.89 3.99 9.00
CA SER A 10 16.60 4.36 7.78
C SER A 10 17.82 3.49 7.53
N GLY A 11 18.25 3.46 6.26
CA GLY A 11 19.47 2.77 5.88
C GLY A 11 19.82 2.98 4.42
N ILE A 12 21.03 2.55 4.05
CA ILE A 12 21.54 2.69 2.69
C ILE A 12 21.20 1.45 1.87
N TYR A 13 20.53 1.65 0.74
CA TYR A 13 20.26 0.62 -0.25
C TYR A 13 20.55 1.17 -1.66
N GLN A 14 21.41 0.48 -2.41
CA GLN A 14 21.83 0.89 -3.77
C GLN A 14 22.25 2.38 -3.84
N ASP A 15 23.14 2.79 -2.94
CA ASP A 15 23.70 4.16 -2.84
C ASP A 15 22.67 5.27 -2.55
N ARG A 16 21.48 4.90 -2.07
CA ARG A 16 20.45 5.84 -1.59
C ARG A 16 20.12 5.56 -0.14
N GLU A 17 19.96 6.62 0.63
CA GLU A 17 19.32 6.54 1.94
C GLU A 17 17.81 6.38 1.73
N LEU A 18 17.22 5.41 2.42
CA LEU A 18 15.79 5.12 2.41
C LEU A 18 15.27 5.13 3.84
N ARG A 19 14.12 5.74 4.06
CA ARG A 19 13.32 5.57 5.28
C ARG A 19 12.18 4.59 5.01
N LEU A 20 12.07 3.56 5.85
CA LEU A 20 11.13 2.47 5.65
C LEU A 20 10.23 2.28 6.86
N LEU A 21 8.96 1.96 6.59
CA LEU A 21 8.07 1.28 7.52
C LEU A 21 7.92 -0.16 7.05
N VAL A 22 8.24 -1.12 7.92
CA VAL A 22 8.11 -2.56 7.65
C VAL A 22 7.21 -3.18 8.71
N SER A 23 6.14 -3.82 8.26
CA SER A 23 5.19 -4.52 9.11
C SER A 23 5.48 -6.01 9.10
N PHE A 24 5.34 -6.65 10.25
CA PHE A 24 5.55 -8.09 10.45
C PHE A 24 4.32 -8.73 11.08
N ASP A 25 4.04 -9.97 10.66
CA ASP A 25 3.00 -10.79 11.27
C ASP A 25 3.46 -11.45 12.58
N GLU A 26 2.58 -12.26 13.17
CA GLU A 26 2.83 -13.06 14.38
C GLU A 26 3.99 -14.06 14.28
N ASN A 27 4.47 -14.36 13.06
CA ASN A 27 5.58 -15.28 12.80
C ASN A 27 6.85 -14.53 12.36
N ASP A 28 6.93 -13.22 12.62
CA ASP A 28 7.99 -12.32 12.16
C ASP A 28 8.21 -12.35 10.62
N LYS A 29 7.15 -12.68 9.84
CA LYS A 29 7.19 -12.62 8.37
C LYS A 29 6.82 -11.20 7.94
N PRO A 30 7.60 -10.54 7.07
CA PRO A 30 7.27 -9.20 6.59
C PRO A 30 6.02 -9.26 5.69
N THR A 31 5.08 -8.35 5.96
CA THR A 31 3.79 -8.24 5.27
C THR A 31 3.67 -6.99 4.43
N ASP A 32 4.22 -5.87 4.90
CA ASP A 32 4.22 -4.59 4.20
C ASP A 32 5.60 -3.96 4.27
N LEU A 33 5.94 -3.24 3.21
CA LEU A 33 7.20 -2.56 3.04
C LEU A 33 6.88 -1.25 2.34
N ILE A 34 6.91 -0.16 3.11
CA ILE A 34 6.57 1.18 2.64
C ILE A 34 7.81 2.04 2.67
N ASN A 35 8.08 2.71 1.54
CA ASN A 35 9.09 3.76 1.47
C ASN A 35 8.44 5.08 1.91
N LEU A 36 8.89 5.58 3.06
CA LEU A 36 8.38 6.79 3.71
C LEU A 36 8.80 8.06 2.96
N ASP A 37 9.76 7.99 2.04
CA ASP A 37 10.23 9.13 1.25
C ASP A 37 9.38 9.42 0.01
N ILE A 38 8.47 8.50 -0.36
CA ILE A 38 7.66 8.62 -1.58
C ILE A 38 6.17 8.73 -1.32
N THR A 39 5.67 8.12 -0.25
CA THR A 39 4.24 8.19 0.10
C THR A 39 3.95 9.53 0.73
N LYS A 40 2.88 10.18 0.28
CA LYS A 40 2.33 11.37 0.92
C LYS A 40 0.97 11.12 1.56
N VAL A 41 0.51 9.86 1.55
CA VAL A 41 -0.77 9.50 2.15
C VAL A 41 -0.76 9.86 3.65
N GLY A 42 -1.86 10.42 4.13
CA GLY A 42 -1.98 10.93 5.49
C GLY A 42 -1.59 12.40 5.63
N GLU A 43 -0.74 12.96 4.77
CA GLU A 43 -0.35 14.37 4.84
C GLU A 43 -1.58 15.29 4.70
N ILE A 44 -1.60 16.33 5.53
CA ILE A 44 -2.68 17.31 5.60
C ILE A 44 -2.19 18.64 5.05
N HIS A 45 -2.97 19.24 4.17
CA HIS A 45 -2.62 20.48 3.48
C HIS A 45 -3.78 21.46 3.45
N LEU A 46 -3.46 22.75 3.54
CA LEU A 46 -4.37 23.78 3.07
C LEU A 46 -4.35 23.75 1.53
N ALA A 47 -5.52 23.59 0.92
CA ALA A 47 -5.64 23.50 -0.51
C ALA A 47 -6.50 24.63 -1.08
N THR A 48 -6.13 25.12 -2.25
CA THR A 48 -6.87 26.13 -3.02
C THR A 48 -7.44 25.50 -4.28
N VAL A 49 -8.73 25.71 -4.56
CA VAL A 49 -9.36 25.21 -5.78
C VAL A 49 -8.80 25.92 -7.01
N GLU A 50 -8.08 25.19 -7.85
CA GLU A 50 -7.60 25.69 -9.15
C GLU A 50 -8.69 25.62 -10.22
N LYS A 51 -9.44 24.51 -10.25
CA LYS A 51 -10.42 24.25 -11.31
C LYS A 51 -11.54 23.35 -10.81
N VAL A 52 -12.78 23.75 -11.05
CA VAL A 52 -13.96 22.90 -10.88
C VAL A 52 -14.22 22.14 -12.19
N LEU A 53 -14.42 20.84 -12.10
CA LEU A 53 -14.67 19.91 -13.20
C LEU A 53 -16.14 19.46 -13.14
N THR A 54 -17.01 20.16 -13.86
CA THR A 54 -18.47 19.92 -13.83
C THR A 54 -18.87 18.55 -14.38
N ASP A 55 -18.13 18.03 -15.35
CA ASP A 55 -18.48 16.78 -16.06
C ASP A 55 -18.31 15.53 -15.19
N ILE A 56 -17.49 15.62 -14.14
CA ILE A 56 -17.17 14.50 -13.24
C ILE A 56 -17.43 14.83 -11.77
N ASP A 57 -18.17 15.91 -11.51
CA ASP A 57 -18.53 16.40 -10.17
C ASP A 57 -17.36 16.42 -9.17
N ALA A 58 -16.27 17.07 -9.56
CA ALA A 58 -15.03 17.12 -8.77
C ALA A 58 -14.28 18.45 -8.96
N CYS A 59 -13.20 18.64 -8.21
CA CYS A 59 -12.28 19.74 -8.41
C CYS A 59 -10.80 19.32 -8.35
N ILE A 60 -9.98 20.08 -9.09
CA ILE A 60 -8.53 20.07 -8.96
C ILE A 60 -8.14 21.17 -7.99
N ILE A 61 -7.34 20.79 -7.02
CA ILE A 61 -6.85 21.67 -5.97
C ILE A 61 -5.32 21.75 -6.04
N LYS A 62 -4.76 22.89 -5.63
CA LYS A 62 -3.34 23.06 -5.40
C LYS A 62 -3.10 23.18 -3.90
N MET A 63 -2.30 22.27 -3.38
CA MET A 63 -1.90 22.24 -1.97
C MET A 63 -0.81 23.29 -1.72
N ASP A 64 -0.65 23.72 -0.47
CA ASP A 64 0.41 24.64 -0.03
C ASP A 64 1.83 24.12 -0.33
N SER A 65 2.02 22.79 -0.36
CA SER A 65 3.24 22.11 -0.83
C SER A 65 3.53 22.32 -2.33
N GLY A 66 2.56 22.83 -3.09
CA GLY A 66 2.62 23.03 -4.54
C GLY A 66 2.14 21.83 -5.37
N ASP A 67 1.92 20.68 -4.73
CA ASP A 67 1.36 19.49 -5.38
C ASP A 67 -0.12 19.67 -5.74
N LYS A 68 -0.56 18.93 -6.77
CA LYS A 68 -1.96 18.93 -7.22
C LYS A 68 -2.73 17.77 -6.61
N GLY A 69 -3.92 18.07 -6.11
CA GLY A 69 -4.90 17.12 -5.61
C GLY A 69 -6.16 17.06 -6.45
N PHE A 70 -6.93 16.00 -6.26
CA PHE A 70 -8.24 15.75 -6.83
C PHE A 70 -9.20 15.36 -5.70
N ILE A 71 -10.38 15.98 -5.68
CA ILE A 71 -11.41 15.69 -4.70
C ILE A 71 -12.79 15.75 -5.35
N GLU A 72 -13.63 14.75 -5.05
CA GLU A 72 -15.02 14.70 -5.49
C GLU A 72 -15.86 15.73 -4.70
N ASN A 73 -16.72 16.45 -5.41
CA ASN A 73 -17.53 17.53 -4.82
C ASN A 73 -18.45 17.02 -3.71
N LYS A 74 -18.97 15.79 -3.82
CA LYS A 74 -19.81 15.16 -2.79
C LYS A 74 -19.14 15.02 -1.41
N LYS A 75 -17.81 15.11 -1.33
CA LYS A 75 -17.05 15.08 -0.07
C LYS A 75 -16.95 16.45 0.59
N LEU A 76 -17.24 17.54 -0.12
CA LEU A 76 -17.04 18.90 0.35
C LEU A 76 -18.20 19.37 1.22
N LYS A 77 -17.88 20.04 2.32
CA LYS A 77 -18.84 20.71 3.20
C LYS A 77 -18.49 22.21 3.30
N PRO A 78 -19.14 23.08 2.51
CA PRO A 78 -18.77 24.50 2.39
C PRO A 78 -18.76 25.29 3.70
N GLU A 79 -19.53 24.86 4.69
CA GLU A 79 -19.57 25.42 6.04
C GLU A 79 -18.25 25.27 6.81
N HIS A 80 -17.37 24.36 6.38
CA HIS A 80 -16.05 24.12 6.94
C HIS A 80 -14.92 24.70 6.07
N PHE A 81 -15.23 25.50 5.05
CA PHE A 81 -14.20 26.12 4.22
C PHE A 81 -13.48 27.24 4.99
N VAL A 82 -12.16 27.30 4.80
CA VAL A 82 -11.31 28.38 5.34
C VAL A 82 -11.61 29.69 4.62
N GLN A 83 -11.78 29.62 3.30
CA GLN A 83 -12.13 30.78 2.48
C GLN A 83 -13.17 30.38 1.42
N ARG A 84 -14.24 31.17 1.32
CA ARG A 84 -15.34 30.95 0.39
C ARG A 84 -15.60 32.17 -0.48
N HIS A 85 -15.79 31.95 -1.78
CA HIS A 85 -15.97 33.00 -2.79
C HIS A 85 -17.38 33.01 -3.42
N SER A 86 -18.25 32.05 -3.07
CA SER A 86 -19.62 31.99 -3.57
C SER A 86 -20.55 31.38 -2.54
N GLU A 87 -21.65 32.07 -2.22
CA GLU A 87 -22.70 31.53 -1.35
C GLU A 87 -23.67 30.59 -2.08
N LYS A 88 -23.74 30.69 -3.42
CA LYS A 88 -24.68 29.92 -4.26
C LYS A 88 -24.12 28.61 -4.78
N LYS A 89 -22.80 28.54 -4.97
CA LYS A 89 -22.13 27.34 -5.48
C LYS A 89 -21.66 26.51 -4.31
N LEU A 90 -21.65 25.19 -4.51
CA LEU A 90 -21.02 24.25 -3.57
C LEU A 90 -19.52 24.54 -3.45
N VAL A 91 -18.84 24.71 -4.59
CA VAL A 91 -17.43 25.05 -4.66
C VAL A 91 -17.16 25.92 -5.90
N CYS A 92 -16.20 26.82 -5.80
CA CYS A 92 -15.70 27.62 -6.91
C CYS A 92 -14.18 27.84 -6.83
N GLN A 93 -13.62 28.36 -7.93
CA GLN A 93 -12.19 28.65 -8.00
C GLN A 93 -11.78 29.62 -6.88
N ALA A 94 -10.57 29.40 -6.35
CA ALA A 94 -9.98 30.12 -5.21
C ALA A 94 -10.58 29.79 -3.83
N ASP A 95 -11.65 28.99 -3.71
CA ASP A 95 -12.06 28.48 -2.40
C ASP A 95 -10.91 27.71 -1.73
N GLN A 96 -10.83 27.81 -0.41
CA GLN A 96 -9.78 27.18 0.39
C GLN A 96 -10.35 26.31 1.49
N PHE A 97 -9.76 25.13 1.68
CA PHE A 97 -10.12 24.18 2.72
C PHE A 97 -8.98 23.19 2.97
N TYR A 98 -9.02 22.53 4.13
CA TYR A 98 -8.06 21.49 4.47
C TYR A 98 -8.42 20.17 3.81
N VAL A 99 -7.40 19.46 3.34
CA VAL A 99 -7.53 18.13 2.77
C VAL A 99 -6.47 17.20 3.35
N GLN A 100 -6.79 15.92 3.41
CA GLN A 100 -5.84 14.85 3.66
C GLN A 100 -5.60 14.07 2.38
N ILE A 101 -4.35 13.79 2.04
CA ILE A 101 -4.03 12.91 0.92
C ILE A 101 -4.45 11.48 1.29
N SER A 102 -5.35 10.90 0.49
CA SER A 102 -5.89 9.55 0.71
C SER A 102 -5.28 8.50 -0.22
N GLN A 103 -4.59 8.93 -1.28
CA GLN A 103 -3.99 8.02 -2.27
C GLN A 103 -2.86 8.70 -3.04
N ASP A 104 -1.75 7.99 -3.21
CA ASP A 104 -0.62 8.45 -4.01
C ASP A 104 -0.93 8.52 -5.51
N ARG A 105 -0.38 9.54 -6.17
CA ARG A 105 -0.55 9.76 -7.61
C ARG A 105 0.16 8.71 -8.48
N LYS A 106 -0.39 8.44 -9.68
CA LYS A 106 0.29 7.65 -10.75
C LYS A 106 0.81 8.58 -11.83
N GLY A 107 2.13 8.65 -11.97
CA GLY A 107 2.78 9.55 -12.93
C GLY A 107 2.38 11.00 -12.66
N VAL A 108 1.87 11.68 -13.69
CA VAL A 108 1.49 13.10 -13.65
C VAL A 108 0.08 13.38 -13.13
N LYS A 109 -0.68 12.33 -12.75
CA LYS A 109 -2.03 12.52 -12.19
C LYS A 109 -1.96 13.25 -10.84
N PRO A 110 -3.01 13.98 -10.44
CA PRO A 110 -3.09 14.53 -9.09
C PRO A 110 -3.21 13.42 -8.03
N TYR A 111 -2.88 13.75 -6.78
CA TYR A 111 -3.19 12.92 -5.60
C TYR A 111 -4.70 12.85 -5.37
N SER A 112 -5.22 11.74 -4.85
CA SER A 112 -6.61 11.71 -4.39
C SER A 112 -6.66 12.24 -2.96
N CYS A 113 -7.66 13.08 -2.67
CA CYS A 113 -7.79 13.74 -1.38
C CYS A 113 -9.17 13.47 -0.74
N ASN A 114 -9.18 13.49 0.59
CA ASN A 114 -10.37 13.57 1.41
C ASN A 114 -10.48 14.98 2.02
N PHE A 115 -11.70 15.45 2.16
CA PHE A 115 -12.00 16.73 2.82
C PHE A 115 -11.83 16.56 4.33
N LEU A 116 -11.26 17.55 5.00
CA LEU A 116 -11.18 17.59 6.46
C LEU A 116 -12.12 18.66 7.01
N GLU A 117 -13.11 18.21 7.78
CA GLU A 117 -14.12 19.09 8.40
C GLU A 117 -13.57 19.85 9.59
N ASN A 118 -12.70 19.21 10.36
CA ASN A 118 -12.04 19.78 11.51
C ASN A 118 -10.54 19.64 11.30
N PHE A 119 -9.83 20.76 11.41
CA PHE A 119 -8.38 20.79 11.49
C PHE A 119 -8.01 21.39 12.84
N SER A 120 -7.09 20.73 13.52
CA SER A 120 -6.58 21.10 14.83
C SER A 120 -5.07 21.25 14.77
N ASP A 121 -4.48 22.01 15.70
CA ASP A 121 -3.02 22.17 15.72
C ASP A 121 -2.29 20.83 15.96
N SER A 122 -2.96 19.82 16.55
CA SER A 122 -2.43 18.45 16.67
C SER A 122 -2.27 17.73 15.34
N ASP A 123 -2.90 18.20 14.27
CA ASP A 123 -2.82 17.61 12.93
C ASP A 123 -1.57 18.07 12.15
N ILE A 124 -0.86 19.10 12.63
CA ILE A 124 0.29 19.72 11.95
C ILE A 124 1.47 18.75 11.77
N ASN A 125 1.53 17.68 12.57
CA ASN A 125 2.57 16.65 12.50
C ASN A 125 2.03 15.26 12.12
N TYR A 126 0.80 15.16 11.63
CA TYR A 126 0.20 13.88 11.28
C TYR A 126 0.91 13.28 10.05
N SER A 127 1.67 12.21 10.28
CA SER A 127 2.50 11.56 9.27
C SER A 127 1.81 10.36 8.63
N PHE A 128 2.45 9.80 7.60
CA PHE A 128 2.05 8.50 7.07
C PHE A 128 2.06 7.40 8.14
N VAL A 129 2.97 7.48 9.11
CA VAL A 129 3.06 6.47 10.20
C VAL A 129 1.82 6.53 11.07
N ASP A 130 1.38 7.73 11.47
CA ASP A 130 0.15 7.93 12.23
C ASP A 130 -1.05 7.39 11.45
N TYR A 131 -1.17 7.77 10.17
CA TYR A 131 -2.19 7.25 9.27
C TYR A 131 -2.21 5.73 9.24
N TYR A 132 -1.05 5.11 9.01
CA TYR A 132 -0.94 3.68 8.81
C TYR A 132 -1.31 2.91 10.08
N VAL A 133 -0.84 3.39 11.24
CA VAL A 133 -1.11 2.76 12.53
C VAL A 133 -2.59 2.87 12.89
N GLU A 134 -3.19 4.04 12.77
CA GLU A 134 -4.60 4.26 13.12
C GLU A 134 -5.57 3.45 12.25
N HIS A 135 -5.23 3.23 10.97
CA HIS A 135 -6.16 2.62 10.00
C HIS A 135 -5.96 1.11 9.80
N TYR A 136 -4.75 0.58 10.03
CA TYR A 136 -4.41 -0.79 9.64
C TYR A 136 -3.84 -1.66 10.75
N VAL A 137 -3.56 -1.10 11.91
CA VAL A 137 -2.85 -1.80 12.98
C VAL A 137 -3.77 -2.00 14.17
N ASP A 138 -3.89 -3.26 14.61
CA ASP A 138 -4.68 -3.63 15.78
C ASP A 138 -4.00 -3.15 17.08
N MET A 139 -4.80 -3.03 18.15
CA MET A 139 -4.25 -2.74 19.49
C MET A 139 -3.24 -3.81 19.91
N GLY A 140 -2.09 -3.37 20.45
CA GLY A 140 -1.06 -4.26 20.99
C GLY A 140 0.11 -4.54 20.04
N CYS A 141 0.09 -4.00 18.82
CA CYS A 141 1.26 -4.03 17.92
C CYS A 141 2.47 -3.32 18.57
N GLU A 142 3.63 -3.97 18.53
CA GLU A 142 4.89 -3.36 18.94
C GLU A 142 5.41 -2.45 17.82
N ILE A 143 5.58 -1.16 18.09
CA ILE A 143 6.19 -0.22 17.14
C ILE A 143 7.57 0.13 17.64
N VAL A 144 8.60 -0.04 16.81
CA VAL A 144 10.00 0.23 17.15
C VAL A 144 10.62 1.16 16.11
N SER A 145 11.34 2.17 16.58
CA SER A 145 12.06 3.08 15.68
C SER A 145 13.37 3.59 16.26
N ASP A 146 14.33 3.86 15.37
CA ASP A 146 15.57 4.62 15.63
C ASP A 146 15.56 6.03 15.02
N LEU A 147 14.41 6.49 14.51
CA LEU A 147 14.24 7.81 13.89
C LEU A 147 13.53 8.77 14.85
N GLU A 148 14.23 9.86 15.22
CA GLU A 148 13.75 10.81 16.24
C GLU A 148 12.42 11.48 15.86
N GLU A 149 12.18 11.73 14.57
CA GLU A 149 10.96 12.43 14.13
C GLU A 149 9.66 11.68 14.46
N TYR A 150 9.73 10.38 14.71
CA TYR A 150 8.56 9.58 15.08
C TYR A 150 8.44 9.35 16.59
N LEU A 151 9.47 9.62 17.38
CA LEU A 151 9.45 9.36 18.83
C LEU A 151 8.56 10.34 19.61
N ASP A 152 8.34 11.53 19.07
CA ASP A 152 7.45 12.55 19.64
C ASP A 152 6.00 12.43 19.11
N SER A 153 5.69 11.38 18.34
CA SER A 153 4.32 11.12 17.86
C SER A 153 3.39 10.75 19.02
N ASN A 154 2.07 10.83 18.79
CA ASN A 154 1.07 10.34 19.75
C ASN A 154 1.08 8.80 19.87
N LEU A 155 1.90 8.11 19.07
CA LEU A 155 2.02 6.67 19.05
C LEU A 155 2.97 6.20 20.15
N ASN A 156 2.68 5.03 20.73
CA ASN A 156 3.57 4.40 21.69
C ASN A 156 4.74 3.69 20.97
N ILE A 157 5.71 4.48 20.49
CA ILE A 157 6.88 3.96 19.78
C ILE A 157 8.01 3.67 20.76
N ARG A 158 8.50 2.42 20.74
CA ARG A 158 9.69 2.03 21.48
C ARG A 158 10.94 2.49 20.74
N ARG A 159 11.71 3.36 21.38
CA ARG A 159 13.03 3.77 20.88
C ARG A 159 14.00 2.59 20.84
N TYR A 160 14.75 2.49 19.75
CA TYR A 160 15.87 1.57 19.60
C TYR A 160 17.19 2.34 19.71
N GLU A 161 18.09 1.90 20.60
CA GLU A 161 19.30 2.65 20.98
C GLU A 161 20.60 1.83 20.86
N ASP A 162 20.58 0.67 20.19
CA ASP A 162 21.79 -0.14 20.05
C ASP A 162 22.80 0.54 19.11
N SER A 163 23.94 0.93 19.67
CA SER A 163 25.02 1.59 18.93
C SER A 163 25.85 0.66 18.03
N GLN A 164 25.76 -0.66 18.21
CA GLN A 164 26.58 -1.64 17.48
C GLN A 164 25.85 -2.24 16.28
N ILE A 165 24.52 -2.41 16.39
CA ILE A 165 23.69 -3.03 15.36
C ILE A 165 22.57 -2.04 15.04
N SER A 166 22.49 -1.55 13.80
CA SER A 166 21.36 -0.72 13.38
C SER A 166 20.08 -1.54 13.27
N LEU A 167 18.92 -0.88 13.43
CA LEU A 167 17.62 -1.54 13.30
C LEU A 167 17.42 -2.14 11.90
N TRP A 168 17.94 -1.44 10.87
CA TRP A 168 18.03 -1.94 9.50
C TRP A 168 18.74 -3.31 9.38
N ASN A 169 19.90 -3.46 10.05
CA ASN A 169 20.68 -4.69 10.02
C ASN A 169 20.06 -5.79 10.88
N LEU A 170 19.53 -5.43 12.05
CA LEU A 170 18.85 -6.35 12.96
C LEU A 170 17.70 -7.10 12.25
N TYR A 171 16.92 -6.39 11.43
CA TYR A 171 15.80 -6.96 10.68
C TYR A 171 16.16 -7.40 9.25
N GLY A 172 17.43 -7.28 8.85
CA GLY A 172 17.91 -7.73 7.54
C GLY A 172 17.22 -7.07 6.35
N LEU A 173 16.91 -5.77 6.45
CA LEU A 173 16.05 -5.08 5.49
C LEU A 173 16.62 -5.05 4.07
N THR A 174 17.95 -5.01 3.90
CA THR A 174 18.60 -5.16 2.59
C THR A 174 18.18 -6.45 1.88
N GLY A 175 18.18 -7.57 2.60
CA GLY A 175 17.78 -8.87 2.03
C GLY A 175 16.28 -8.96 1.74
N ILE A 176 15.45 -8.21 2.48
CA ILE A 176 14.02 -8.09 2.17
C ILE A 176 13.84 -7.30 0.87
N LEU A 177 14.53 -6.15 0.73
CA LEU A 177 14.49 -5.32 -0.47
C LEU A 177 14.97 -6.08 -1.72
N ASP A 178 16.05 -6.84 -1.62
CA ASP A 178 16.55 -7.67 -2.73
C ASP A 178 15.49 -8.69 -3.19
N LYS A 179 14.81 -9.34 -2.23
CA LYS A 179 13.73 -10.30 -2.53
C LYS A 179 12.51 -9.65 -3.14
N VAL A 180 12.12 -8.46 -2.65
CA VAL A 180 10.98 -7.70 -3.18
C VAL A 180 11.28 -7.16 -4.58
N SER A 181 12.53 -6.81 -4.86
CA SER A 181 12.99 -6.33 -6.17
C SER A 181 13.17 -7.46 -7.18
N SER A 182 13.42 -8.69 -6.70
CA SER A 182 13.55 -9.86 -7.56
C SER A 182 12.25 -10.16 -8.31
N LYS A 183 12.36 -10.46 -9.59
CA LYS A 183 11.25 -10.98 -10.41
C LYS A 183 10.82 -12.39 -9.97
N VAL A 184 11.74 -13.18 -9.42
CA VAL A 184 11.52 -14.57 -9.02
C VAL A 184 11.38 -14.66 -7.50
N VAL A 185 10.33 -15.34 -7.04
CA VAL A 185 10.08 -15.63 -5.62
C VAL A 185 10.04 -17.14 -5.43
N HIS A 186 10.95 -17.68 -4.63
CA HIS A 186 11.01 -19.12 -4.34
C HIS A 186 9.98 -19.51 -3.27
N LEU A 187 9.26 -20.60 -3.53
CA LEU A 187 8.32 -21.23 -2.62
C LEU A 187 9.01 -22.36 -1.82
N LYS A 188 8.47 -22.71 -0.65
CA LYS A 188 9.00 -23.78 0.22
C LYS A 188 8.90 -25.16 -0.46
N SER A 189 7.90 -25.37 -1.32
CA SER A 189 7.80 -26.57 -2.16
C SER A 189 8.91 -26.70 -3.21
N GLY A 190 9.71 -25.65 -3.45
CA GLY A 190 10.71 -25.60 -4.51
C GLY A 190 10.16 -25.17 -5.88
N ALA A 191 8.86 -24.83 -5.96
CA ALA A 191 8.31 -24.05 -7.06
C ALA A 191 8.71 -22.56 -6.91
N ASN A 192 8.50 -21.77 -7.96
CA ASN A 192 8.78 -20.33 -7.93
C ASN A 192 7.64 -19.55 -8.57
N LEU A 193 7.38 -18.35 -8.04
CA LEU A 193 6.57 -17.35 -8.72
C LEU A 193 7.46 -16.48 -9.60
N VAL A 194 6.94 -16.07 -10.75
CA VAL A 194 7.55 -15.06 -11.62
C VAL A 194 6.58 -13.88 -11.71
N ILE A 195 6.96 -12.73 -11.17
CA ILE A 195 6.12 -11.53 -11.09
C ILE A 195 6.62 -10.48 -12.09
N GLU A 196 5.82 -10.18 -13.10
CA GLU A 196 6.17 -9.29 -14.21
C GLU A 196 5.18 -8.12 -14.33
N PRO A 197 5.57 -6.89 -13.94
CA PRO A 197 4.79 -5.71 -14.27
C PRO A 197 4.92 -5.38 -15.76
N THR A 198 3.81 -5.05 -16.40
CA THR A 198 3.74 -4.45 -17.74
C THR A 198 3.18 -3.02 -17.64
N GLU A 199 3.01 -2.34 -18.76
CA GLU A 199 2.40 -1.00 -18.78
C GLU A 199 0.97 -0.98 -18.20
N ALA A 200 0.17 -2.00 -18.55
CA ALA A 200 -1.25 -2.04 -18.23
C ALA A 200 -1.58 -2.91 -17.01
N MET A 201 -0.85 -4.01 -16.80
CA MET A 201 -1.17 -5.03 -15.79
C MET A 201 0.07 -5.76 -15.28
N THR A 202 -0.07 -6.48 -14.16
CA THR A 202 0.96 -7.38 -13.65
C THR A 202 0.60 -8.83 -13.95
N ILE A 203 1.54 -9.59 -14.50
CA ILE A 203 1.38 -11.02 -14.78
C ILE A 203 2.17 -11.79 -13.72
N ILE A 204 1.56 -12.84 -13.18
CA ILE A 204 2.20 -13.74 -12.21
C ILE A 204 2.08 -15.17 -12.72
N ASP A 205 3.22 -15.84 -12.87
CA ASP A 205 3.30 -17.23 -13.34
C ASP A 205 3.88 -18.15 -12.25
N ILE A 206 3.42 -19.41 -12.20
CA ILE A 206 3.91 -20.42 -11.27
C ILE A 206 4.73 -21.47 -12.02
N ASN A 207 6.03 -21.46 -11.78
CA ASN A 207 6.95 -22.46 -12.30
C ASN A 207 7.20 -23.55 -11.26
N SER A 208 6.66 -24.75 -11.50
CA SER A 208 7.05 -25.93 -10.72
C SER A 208 8.40 -26.46 -11.20
N SER A 209 9.38 -26.59 -10.30
CA SER A 209 10.66 -27.20 -10.67
C SER A 209 10.49 -28.72 -10.78
N LYS A 210 11.01 -29.32 -11.86
CA LYS A 210 10.91 -30.77 -12.13
C LYS A 210 11.61 -31.67 -11.10
N ASN A 211 12.41 -31.10 -10.20
CA ASN A 211 13.36 -31.87 -9.38
C ASN A 211 12.94 -32.09 -7.91
N TYR A 212 11.77 -31.61 -7.48
CA TYR A 212 11.29 -31.81 -6.10
C TYR A 212 9.86 -32.37 -6.09
N GLY A 213 9.74 -33.67 -6.40
CA GLY A 213 8.48 -34.37 -6.59
C GLY A 213 7.74 -34.78 -5.31
N LYS A 214 7.19 -33.83 -4.55
CA LYS A 214 6.28 -34.17 -3.43
C LYS A 214 4.96 -33.41 -3.40
N SER A 215 4.88 -32.20 -3.98
CA SER A 215 3.66 -31.39 -3.92
C SER A 215 2.83 -31.56 -5.18
N THR A 216 1.52 -31.74 -5.01
CA THR A 216 0.53 -31.75 -6.09
C THR A 216 0.35 -30.33 -6.68
N PRO A 217 -0.21 -30.20 -7.89
CA PRO A 217 -0.56 -28.88 -8.45
C PRO A 217 -1.44 -28.04 -7.51
N MET A 218 -2.41 -28.68 -6.84
CA MET A 218 -3.29 -28.02 -5.89
C MET A 218 -2.53 -27.51 -4.67
N GLU A 219 -1.68 -28.32 -4.03
CA GLU A 219 -0.86 -27.90 -2.89
C GLU A 219 0.08 -26.74 -3.28
N THR A 220 0.67 -26.80 -4.47
CA THR A 220 1.55 -25.74 -4.98
C THR A 220 0.77 -24.45 -5.23
N ASN A 221 -0.44 -24.53 -5.80
CA ASN A 221 -1.30 -23.36 -6.00
C ASN A 221 -1.73 -22.73 -4.66
N LEU A 222 -2.01 -23.52 -3.63
CA LEU A 222 -2.38 -23.01 -2.31
C LEU A 222 -1.24 -22.21 -1.68
N GLU A 223 -0.02 -22.75 -1.72
CA GLU A 223 1.19 -22.04 -1.28
C GLU A 223 1.44 -20.77 -2.10
N ALA A 224 1.30 -20.87 -3.42
CA ALA A 224 1.47 -19.75 -4.32
C ALA A 224 0.46 -18.63 -4.04
N LEU A 225 -0.82 -18.93 -3.81
CA LEU A 225 -1.83 -17.91 -3.51
C LEU A 225 -1.52 -17.15 -2.22
N GLU A 226 -1.05 -17.85 -1.18
CA GLU A 226 -0.61 -17.21 0.06
C GLU A 226 0.55 -16.23 -0.20
N GLU A 227 1.55 -16.70 -0.94
CA GLU A 227 2.74 -15.90 -1.24
C GLU A 227 2.45 -14.76 -2.21
N ILE A 228 1.56 -14.96 -3.19
CA ILE A 228 1.07 -13.89 -4.09
C ILE A 228 0.40 -12.80 -3.27
N ALA A 229 -0.54 -13.13 -2.39
CA ALA A 229 -1.22 -12.15 -1.56
C ALA A 229 -0.23 -11.31 -0.74
N ARG A 230 0.81 -11.95 -0.19
CA ARG A 230 1.88 -11.26 0.52
C ARG A 230 2.76 -10.39 -0.38
N GLN A 231 3.13 -10.87 -1.57
CA GLN A 231 3.95 -10.12 -2.52
C GLN A 231 3.21 -8.92 -3.10
N LEU A 232 1.89 -9.01 -3.31
CA LEU A 232 1.07 -7.87 -3.73
C LEU A 232 1.16 -6.71 -2.73
N ARG A 233 1.14 -7.02 -1.43
CA ARG A 233 1.33 -6.03 -0.35
C ARG A 233 2.76 -5.51 -0.28
N LEU A 234 3.75 -6.40 -0.17
CA LEU A 234 5.16 -6.03 -0.04
C LEU A 234 5.68 -5.16 -1.18
N ARG A 235 5.23 -5.43 -2.41
CA ARG A 235 5.63 -4.66 -3.60
C ARG A 235 4.71 -3.47 -3.86
N SER A 236 3.61 -3.35 -3.11
CA SER A 236 2.52 -2.42 -3.38
C SER A 236 2.03 -2.51 -4.85
N VAL A 237 1.89 -3.74 -5.36
CA VAL A 237 1.35 -4.01 -6.71
C VAL A 237 -0.13 -3.64 -6.72
N SER A 238 -0.56 -2.90 -7.75
CA SER A 238 -1.93 -2.41 -7.88
C SER A 238 -2.38 -2.37 -9.34
N GLY A 239 -3.69 -2.21 -9.55
CA GLY A 239 -4.31 -2.29 -10.86
C GLY A 239 -4.74 -3.71 -11.20
N ILE A 240 -4.69 -4.05 -12.49
CA ILE A 240 -5.08 -5.36 -12.99
C ILE A 240 -3.93 -6.34 -12.80
N ILE A 241 -4.23 -7.50 -12.23
CA ILE A 241 -3.29 -8.58 -11.97
C ILE A 241 -3.87 -9.87 -12.55
N ILE A 242 -3.06 -10.60 -13.32
CA ILE A 242 -3.42 -11.87 -13.92
C ILE A 242 -2.47 -12.94 -13.38
N VAL A 243 -3.03 -14.04 -12.85
CA VAL A 243 -2.24 -15.14 -12.30
C VAL A 243 -2.48 -16.42 -13.11
N ASP A 244 -1.41 -17.00 -13.66
CA ASP A 244 -1.43 -18.31 -14.31
C ASP A 244 -1.10 -19.39 -13.26
N LEU A 245 -2.16 -20.02 -12.74
CA LEU A 245 -2.05 -21.12 -11.78
C LEU A 245 -1.79 -22.44 -12.49
N LEU A 246 -1.20 -23.41 -11.78
CA LEU A 246 -1.06 -24.76 -12.30
C LEU A 246 -2.45 -25.37 -12.57
N LYS A 247 -2.59 -26.12 -13.67
CA LYS A 247 -3.86 -26.73 -14.07
C LYS A 247 -4.35 -27.72 -13.01
N VAL A 248 -5.59 -27.54 -12.58
CA VAL A 248 -6.32 -28.38 -11.62
C VAL A 248 -7.72 -28.68 -12.13
N SER A 249 -8.48 -29.52 -11.43
CA SER A 249 -9.88 -29.79 -11.77
C SER A 249 -10.77 -28.55 -11.55
N LYS A 250 -11.95 -28.50 -12.19
CA LYS A 250 -12.92 -27.41 -11.97
C LYS A 250 -13.38 -27.30 -10.51
N GLU A 251 -13.44 -28.41 -9.78
CA GLU A 251 -13.80 -28.40 -8.35
C GLU A 251 -12.69 -27.74 -7.53
N GLU A 252 -11.43 -28.00 -7.85
CA GLU A 252 -10.27 -27.37 -7.22
C GLU A 252 -10.16 -25.88 -7.57
N GLU A 253 -10.47 -25.48 -8.81
CA GLU A 253 -10.56 -24.05 -9.17
C GLU A 253 -11.55 -23.31 -8.28
N GLN A 254 -12.73 -23.88 -8.01
CA GLN A 254 -13.70 -23.25 -7.10
C GLN A 254 -13.14 -23.11 -5.67
N LYS A 255 -12.39 -24.10 -5.18
CA LYS A 255 -11.70 -24.01 -3.88
C LYS A 255 -10.63 -22.91 -3.89
N LEU A 256 -9.86 -22.78 -4.96
CA LEU A 256 -8.87 -21.72 -5.14
C LEU A 256 -9.52 -20.32 -5.16
N LEU A 257 -10.71 -20.16 -5.75
CA LEU A 257 -11.45 -18.88 -5.70
C LEU A 257 -11.86 -18.50 -4.28
N VAL A 258 -12.41 -19.44 -3.51
CA VAL A 258 -12.80 -19.18 -2.11
C VAL A 258 -11.57 -18.76 -1.28
N ILE A 259 -10.47 -19.48 -1.45
CA ILE A 259 -9.22 -19.19 -0.73
C ILE A 259 -8.61 -17.85 -1.16
N SER A 260 -8.64 -17.54 -2.46
CA SER A 260 -8.21 -16.23 -2.97
C SER A 260 -9.02 -15.08 -2.38
N ASN A 261 -10.35 -15.25 -2.25
CA ASN A 261 -11.21 -14.26 -1.61
C ASN A 261 -10.87 -14.09 -0.11
N ASN A 262 -10.57 -15.19 0.59
CA ASN A 262 -10.14 -15.11 1.99
C ASN A 262 -8.81 -14.37 2.17
N TYR A 263 -7.88 -14.48 1.21
CA TYR A 263 -6.66 -13.68 1.21
C TYR A 263 -6.92 -12.22 0.84
N ALA A 264 -7.79 -11.96 -0.14
CA ALA A 264 -8.18 -10.61 -0.55
C ALA A 264 -8.75 -9.78 0.61
N GLN A 265 -9.54 -10.41 1.50
CA GLN A 265 -10.10 -9.75 2.69
C GLN A 265 -9.05 -9.36 3.75
N LYS A 266 -7.84 -9.90 3.67
CA LYS A 266 -6.74 -9.62 4.62
C LYS A 266 -5.79 -8.53 4.09
N ASP A 267 -6.04 -8.01 2.89
CA ASP A 267 -5.25 -6.93 2.30
C ASP A 267 -5.74 -5.57 2.83
N ILE A 268 -4.80 -4.66 3.04
CA ILE A 268 -5.08 -3.27 3.45
C ILE A 268 -5.67 -2.45 2.29
N SER A 269 -5.41 -2.87 1.05
CA SER A 269 -6.03 -2.33 -0.16
C SER A 269 -7.28 -3.12 -0.51
N ILE A 270 -8.21 -2.50 -1.22
CA ILE A 270 -9.41 -3.19 -1.72
C ILE A 270 -8.98 -4.13 -2.84
N VAL A 271 -9.13 -5.43 -2.61
CA VAL A 271 -8.84 -6.48 -3.59
C VAL A 271 -10.14 -7.14 -4.03
N THR A 272 -10.35 -7.19 -5.34
CA THR A 272 -11.48 -7.88 -5.98
C THR A 272 -10.96 -9.08 -6.78
N ILE A 273 -11.44 -10.26 -6.43
CA ILE A 273 -11.23 -11.49 -7.21
C ILE A 273 -12.39 -11.62 -8.20
N HIS A 274 -12.12 -11.52 -9.49
CA HIS A 274 -13.16 -11.57 -10.54
C HIS A 274 -13.50 -13.00 -10.96
N GLY A 275 -12.61 -13.95 -10.72
CA GLY A 275 -12.77 -15.35 -11.12
C GLY A 275 -11.67 -15.82 -12.07
N PHE A 276 -11.90 -16.96 -12.70
CA PHE A 276 -11.03 -17.46 -13.77
C PHE A 276 -11.56 -17.06 -15.14
N THR A 277 -10.65 -16.64 -16.02
CA THR A 277 -10.94 -16.47 -17.45
C THR A 277 -11.28 -17.82 -18.10
N ASN A 278 -11.80 -17.77 -19.34
CA ASN A 278 -11.97 -18.97 -20.17
C ASN A 278 -10.65 -19.71 -20.48
N LEU A 279 -9.49 -19.06 -20.30
CA LEU A 279 -8.16 -19.67 -20.46
C LEU A 279 -7.63 -20.29 -19.15
N GLY A 280 -8.35 -20.14 -18.04
CA GLY A 280 -7.95 -20.63 -16.72
C GLY A 280 -6.97 -19.71 -15.99
N LEU A 281 -6.93 -18.43 -16.34
CA LEU A 281 -6.14 -17.41 -15.62
C LEU A 281 -6.99 -16.74 -14.55
N LEU A 282 -6.47 -16.57 -13.33
CA LEU A 282 -7.17 -15.89 -12.24
C LEU A 282 -7.05 -14.36 -12.42
N GLU A 283 -8.20 -13.68 -12.43
CA GLU A 283 -8.29 -12.23 -12.60
C GLU A 283 -8.49 -11.51 -11.26
N ILE A 284 -7.61 -10.56 -10.98
CA ILE A 284 -7.61 -9.79 -9.74
C ILE A 284 -7.52 -8.30 -10.08
N THR A 285 -8.25 -7.48 -9.34
CA THR A 285 -7.99 -6.03 -9.28
C THR A 285 -7.66 -5.64 -7.86
N ARG A 286 -6.53 -4.95 -7.67
CA ARG A 286 -6.12 -4.41 -6.37
C ARG A 286 -6.09 -2.89 -6.45
N SER A 287 -6.85 -2.22 -5.59
CA SER A 287 -6.81 -0.76 -5.52
C SER A 287 -5.42 -0.30 -5.12
N ARG A 288 -5.02 0.86 -5.63
CA ARG A 288 -3.79 1.47 -5.17
C ARG A 288 -4.06 2.19 -3.87
N SER A 289 -3.40 1.80 -2.78
CA SER A 289 -3.36 2.60 -1.56
C SER A 289 -2.13 3.51 -1.56
N PHE A 290 -0.94 2.92 -1.69
CA PHE A 290 0.34 3.61 -1.58
C PHE A 290 1.14 3.59 -2.89
N ALA A 291 2.21 4.37 -2.95
CA ALA A 291 3.18 4.29 -4.01
C ALA A 291 3.81 2.90 -4.09
N SER A 292 3.88 2.35 -5.30
CA SER A 292 4.61 1.12 -5.55
C SER A 292 6.08 1.33 -5.23
N PHE A 293 6.70 0.34 -4.60
CA PHE A 293 8.14 0.35 -4.37
C PHE A 293 8.85 0.30 -5.72
N GLN A 294 9.32 1.45 -6.21
CA GLN A 294 10.19 1.56 -7.39
C GLN A 294 11.54 2.05 -6.88
N ILE A 295 12.56 1.21 -6.99
CA ILE A 295 13.95 1.54 -6.67
C ILE A 295 14.61 2.13 -7.90
#